data_AF-A0A4Q3UT47-F1
#
_entry.id   AF-A0A4Q3UT47-F1
#
_cell.length_a   1.000
_cell.length_b   1.000
_cell.length_c   1.000
_cell.angle_alpha   90.00
_cell.angle_beta   90.00
_cell.angle_gamma   90.00
#
_symmetry.space_group_name_H-M   'P 1'
#
loop_
_entity.id
_entity.type
_entity.pdbx_description
1 polymer ?
#
loop_
_entity_poly.entity_id
_entity_poly.type
_entity_poly.pdbx_seq_one_letter_code
_entity_poly.pdbx_strand_id
1 'polypeptide(L)'
;GSRTTLEQEEQLQQRIIWKLGYVEIPVLLTFEFFPDFSLFGGGAYGYLLGANLDNGSGNVDQIDRFNKSDLLWVAGLDYEIVPELSLNMRMEKSLVSVTKQTPSFYNKGIAVTLRYHLGQ
;
A
#
# COMPACT_ATOMS: atom_id res chain seq x y z
N GLY A 1 19.25 8.36 41.64
CA GLY A 1 18.60 8.54 40.33
C GLY A 1 18.96 7.40 39.40
N SER A 2 18.31 6.23 39.57
CA SER A 2 18.58 5.04 38.75
C SER A 2 17.29 4.38 38.23
N ARG A 3 16.14 5.05 38.37
CA ARG A 3 14.83 4.59 37.87
C ARG A 3 14.50 5.15 36.49
N THR A 4 15.05 6.32 36.15
CA THR A 4 14.73 7.04 34.91
C THR A 4 15.41 6.44 33.66
N THR A 5 16.52 5.72 33.82
CA THR A 5 17.26 5.08 32.73
C THR A 5 16.65 3.74 32.29
N LEU A 6 16.06 2.99 33.21
CA LEU A 6 15.44 1.68 32.91
C LEU A 6 14.09 1.85 32.18
N GLU A 7 13.33 2.90 32.49
CA GLU A 7 12.10 3.26 31.76
C GLU A 7 12.39 3.75 30.33
N GLN A 8 13.56 4.37 30.09
CA GLN A 8 14.00 4.77 28.74
C GLN A 8 14.49 3.59 27.89
N GLU A 9 15.06 2.54 28.51
CA GLU A 9 15.45 1.29 27.83
C GLU A 9 14.25 0.38 27.54
N GLU A 10 13.23 0.35 28.40
CA GLU A 10 11.94 -0.29 28.08
C GLU A 10 11.16 0.46 27.00
N GLN A 11 11.37 1.77 26.81
CA GLN A 11 10.76 2.55 25.72
C GLN A 11 11.45 2.35 24.36
N LEU A 12 12.64 1.74 24.33
CA LEU A 12 13.19 1.06 23.14
C LEU A 12 12.52 -0.31 22.90
N GLN A 13 11.35 -0.55 23.50
CA GLN A 13 10.39 -1.57 23.09
C GLN A 13 10.33 -1.63 21.58
N GLN A 14 10.93 -2.71 21.07
CA GLN A 14 11.29 -2.95 19.69
C GLN A 14 10.14 -2.57 18.76
N ARG A 15 10.26 -1.41 18.12
CA ARG A 15 9.30 -1.00 17.09
C ARG A 15 9.52 -1.90 15.88
N ILE A 16 8.72 -2.96 15.80
CA ILE A 16 8.71 -3.87 14.66
C ILE A 16 8.05 -3.15 13.49
N ILE A 17 8.84 -2.73 12.49
CA ILE A 17 8.34 -2.10 11.27
C ILE A 17 8.52 -3.06 10.10
N TRP A 18 7.41 -3.47 9.50
CA TRP A 18 7.41 -4.20 8.24
C TRP A 18 7.49 -3.22 7.07
N LYS A 19 8.44 -3.45 6.15
CA LYS A 19 8.62 -2.68 4.92
C LYS A 19 8.47 -3.64 3.75
N LEU A 20 7.35 -3.57 3.04
CA LEU A 20 7.11 -4.35 1.83
C LEU A 20 7.12 -3.42 0.62
N GLY A 21 7.90 -3.78 -0.40
CA GLY A 21 7.97 -3.05 -1.66
C GLY A 21 7.33 -3.88 -2.77
N TYR A 22 6.30 -3.35 -3.39
CA TYR A 22 5.62 -3.97 -4.53
C TYR A 22 5.74 -3.09 -5.77
N VAL A 23 5.81 -3.72 -6.94
CA VAL A 23 5.45 -3.10 -8.22
C VAL A 23 4.10 -3.64 -8.62
N GLU A 24 3.22 -2.74 -9.06
CA GLU A 24 1.86 -3.11 -9.43
C GLU A 24 1.57 -2.69 -10.88
N ILE A 25 0.90 -3.58 -11.61
CA ILE A 25 0.36 -3.34 -12.94
C ILE A 25 -1.17 -3.45 -12.87
N PRO A 26 -1.89 -2.31 -12.80
CA PRO A 26 -3.35 -2.30 -12.77
C PRO A 26 -3.95 -2.32 -14.18
N VAL A 27 -5.08 -3.00 -14.34
CA VAL A 27 -5.96 -2.94 -15.51
C VAL A 27 -7.32 -2.45 -15.04
N LEU A 28 -7.64 -1.20 -15.40
CA LEU A 28 -8.80 -0.48 -14.88
C LEU A 28 -9.73 -0.07 -16.01
N LEU A 29 -11.04 -0.16 -15.75
CA LEU A 29 -12.07 0.47 -16.54
C LEU A 29 -12.48 1.77 -15.85
N THR A 30 -12.59 2.85 -16.62
CA THR A 30 -13.05 4.15 -16.16
C THR A 30 -14.42 4.44 -16.75
N PHE A 31 -15.33 4.94 -15.91
CA PHE A 31 -16.66 5.38 -16.27
C PHE A 31 -16.85 6.83 -15.84
N GLU A 32 -17.01 7.72 -16.81
CA GLU A 32 -17.34 9.13 -16.60
C GLU A 32 -18.85 9.27 -16.44
N PHE A 33 -19.29 9.68 -15.25
CA PHE A 33 -20.71 9.82 -14.93
C PHE A 33 -21.13 11.29 -14.74
N PHE A 34 -20.17 12.18 -14.45
CA PHE A 34 -20.30 13.63 -14.54
C PHE A 34 -19.04 14.19 -15.22
N PRO A 35 -19.09 15.42 -15.77
CA PRO A 35 -17.93 16.04 -16.42
C PRO A 35 -16.68 16.06 -15.54
N ASP A 36 -16.86 16.31 -14.25
CA ASP A 36 -15.76 16.45 -13.30
C ASP A 36 -15.52 15.17 -12.47
N PHE A 37 -16.32 14.12 -12.66
CA PHE A 37 -16.22 12.90 -11.87
C PHE A 37 -16.11 11.64 -12.72
N SER A 38 -15.11 10.83 -12.41
CA SER A 38 -14.91 9.51 -13.00
C SER A 38 -14.84 8.46 -11.91
N LEU A 39 -15.55 7.34 -12.10
CA LEU A 39 -15.36 6.13 -11.32
C LEU A 39 -14.39 5.22 -12.07
N PHE A 40 -13.51 4.53 -11.36
CA PHE A 40 -12.69 3.50 -11.96
C PHE A 40 -12.69 2.23 -11.13
N GLY A 41 -12.51 1.09 -11.78
CA GLY A 41 -12.41 -0.19 -11.11
C GLY A 41 -11.85 -1.27 -12.00
N GLY A 42 -11.25 -2.28 -11.38
CA GLY A 42 -10.65 -3.39 -12.09
C GLY A 42 -9.79 -4.27 -11.21
N GLY A 43 -8.86 -4.98 -11.86
CA GLY A 43 -7.90 -5.85 -11.20
C GLY A 43 -6.49 -5.30 -11.32
N ALA A 44 -5.60 -5.74 -10.45
CA ALA A 44 -4.19 -5.46 -10.56
C ALA A 44 -3.35 -6.69 -10.24
N TYR A 45 -2.19 -6.79 -10.90
CA TYR A 45 -1.17 -7.77 -10.58
C TYR A 45 -0.01 -7.07 -9.86
N GLY A 46 0.25 -7.48 -8.63
CA GLY A 46 1.36 -7.03 -7.81
C GLY A 46 2.51 -8.03 -7.79
N TYR A 47 3.74 -7.53 -7.85
CA TYR A 47 4.96 -8.32 -7.68
C TYR A 47 5.80 -7.75 -6.53
N LEU A 48 6.09 -8.56 -5.52
CA LEU A 48 6.91 -8.21 -4.36
C LEU A 48 8.39 -8.11 -4.76
N LEU A 49 8.96 -6.91 -4.68
CA LEU A 49 10.37 -6.66 -4.90
C LEU A 49 11.22 -6.92 -3.65
N GLY A 50 10.66 -6.72 -2.45
CA GLY A 50 11.39 -6.95 -1.21
C GLY A 50 10.50 -6.85 0.03
N ALA A 51 10.85 -7.59 1.07
CA ALA A 51 10.19 -7.52 2.36
C ALA A 51 11.24 -7.49 3.47
N ASN A 52 11.30 -6.39 4.20
CA ASN A 52 12.26 -6.19 5.29
C ASN A 52 11.53 -5.99 6.62
N LEU A 53 12.10 -6.55 7.67
CA LEU A 53 11.68 -6.36 9.05
C LEU A 53 12.72 -5.54 9.80
N ASP A 54 12.32 -4.37 10.26
CA ASP A 54 13.13 -3.54 11.15
C ASP A 54 12.73 -3.84 12.60
N ASN A 55 13.61 -4.47 13.37
CA ASN A 55 13.37 -4.83 14.77
C ASN A 55 14.16 -3.96 15.76
N GLY A 56 14.67 -2.81 15.30
CA GLY A 56 15.52 -1.92 16.09
C GLY A 56 16.99 -2.37 16.20
N SER A 57 17.33 -3.56 15.71
CA SER A 57 18.73 -4.05 15.61
C SER A 57 19.24 -4.07 14.16
N GLY A 58 18.41 -3.65 13.20
CA GLY A 58 18.71 -3.66 11.76
C GLY A 58 17.54 -4.16 10.92
N ASN A 59 17.70 -4.08 9.59
CA ASN A 59 16.72 -4.65 8.64
C ASN A 59 17.08 -6.12 8.37
N VAL A 60 16.14 -7.02 8.64
CA VAL A 60 16.25 -8.46 8.32
C VAL A 60 15.37 -8.75 7.10
N ASP A 61 15.93 -9.40 6.08
CA ASP A 61 15.16 -9.85 4.92
C ASP A 61 14.16 -10.95 5.34
N GLN A 62 12.92 -10.79 4.90
CA GLN A 62 11.80 -11.68 5.18
C GLN A 62 11.04 -12.04 3.91
N ILE A 63 11.60 -11.81 2.72
CA ILE A 63 10.93 -12.07 1.43
C ILE A 63 10.39 -13.50 1.32
N ASP A 64 11.06 -14.47 1.93
CA ASP A 64 10.65 -15.87 1.90
C ASP A 64 9.33 -16.15 2.61
N ARG A 65 8.92 -15.30 3.56
CA ARG A 65 7.65 -15.42 4.28
C ARG A 65 6.44 -14.99 3.46
N PHE A 66 6.66 -14.25 2.38
CA PHE A 66 5.60 -13.67 1.55
C PHE A 66 5.51 -14.33 0.18
N ASN A 67 4.32 -14.29 -0.40
CA ASN A 67 4.09 -14.65 -1.79
C ASN A 67 4.64 -13.54 -2.68
N LYS A 68 5.37 -13.93 -3.73
CA LYS A 68 5.96 -12.96 -4.67
C LYS A 68 4.91 -12.27 -5.53
N SER A 69 3.80 -12.95 -5.80
CA SER A 69 2.69 -12.42 -6.59
C SER A 69 1.51 -12.10 -5.70
N ASP A 70 0.84 -10.99 -6.00
CA ASP A 70 -0.43 -10.60 -5.41
C ASP A 70 -1.44 -10.28 -6.52
N LEU A 71 -2.69 -10.68 -6.33
CA LEU A 71 -3.80 -10.33 -7.22
C LEU A 71 -4.72 -9.42 -6.42
N LEU A 72 -4.96 -8.22 -6.92
CA LEU A 72 -5.73 -7.20 -6.22
C LEU A 72 -6.99 -6.84 -6.98
N TRP A 73 -8.05 -6.54 -6.25
CA TRP A 73 -9.13 -5.69 -6.76
C TRP A 73 -8.76 -4.24 -6.46
N VAL A 74 -9.03 -3.35 -7.42
CA VAL A 74 -8.87 -1.90 -7.29
C VAL A 74 -10.19 -1.22 -7.63
N ALA A 75 -10.58 -0.21 -6.86
CA ALA A 75 -11.69 0.67 -7.17
C ALA A 75 -11.38 2.09 -6.69
N GLY A 76 -11.98 3.10 -7.32
CA GLY A 76 -11.80 4.47 -6.88
C GLY A 76 -12.61 5.48 -7.65
N LEU A 77 -12.37 6.73 -7.29
CA LEU A 77 -13.05 7.90 -7.80
C LEU A 77 -12.00 8.98 -8.09
N ASP A 78 -12.22 9.67 -9.18
CA ASP A 78 -11.48 10.85 -9.59
C ASP A 78 -12.41 12.05 -9.64
N TYR A 79 -11.92 13.17 -9.10
CA TYR A 79 -12.57 14.47 -9.16
C TYR A 79 -11.63 15.47 -9.83
N GLU A 80 -12.02 16.00 -10.98
CA GLU A 80 -11.30 17.08 -11.66
C GLU A 80 -11.59 18.41 -10.94
N ILE A 81 -10.52 19.05 -10.44
CA ILE A 81 -10.62 20.35 -9.77
C ILE A 81 -10.52 21.47 -10.82
N VAL A 82 -9.54 21.32 -11.70
CA VAL A 82 -9.30 22.11 -12.92
C VAL A 82 -8.67 21.16 -13.96
N PRO A 83 -8.63 21.50 -15.26
CA PRO A 83 -8.13 20.59 -16.29
C PRO A 83 -6.75 19.97 -15.98
N GLU A 84 -5.85 20.72 -15.35
CA GLU A 84 -4.51 20.25 -15.03
C GLU A 84 -4.41 19.54 -13.67
N LEU A 85 -5.46 19.51 -12.85
CA LEU A 85 -5.40 19.04 -11.47
C LEU A 85 -6.62 18.19 -11.08
N SER A 86 -6.37 16.99 -10.58
CA SER A 86 -7.42 16.11 -10.05
C SER A 86 -7.10 15.59 -8.65
N LEU A 87 -8.15 15.39 -7.86
CA LEU A 87 -8.12 14.63 -6.63
C LEU A 87 -8.52 13.18 -6.94
N ASN A 88 -7.66 12.24 -6.58
CA ASN A 88 -7.90 10.81 -6.77
C ASN A 88 -8.04 10.13 -5.41
N MET A 89 -9.08 9.32 -5.27
CA MET A 89 -9.23 8.38 -4.17
C MET A 89 -9.24 6.96 -4.73
N ARG A 90 -8.34 6.12 -4.21
CA ARG A 90 -8.17 4.73 -4.64
C ARG A 90 -8.21 3.80 -3.44
N MET A 91 -8.91 2.68 -3.59
CA MET A 91 -8.96 1.58 -2.64
C MET A 91 -8.51 0.31 -3.35
N GLU A 92 -7.75 -0.52 -2.65
CA GLU A 92 -7.26 -1.80 -3.16
C GLU A 92 -7.28 -2.88 -2.09
N LYS A 93 -7.45 -4.12 -2.52
CA LYS A 93 -7.45 -5.28 -1.64
C LYS A 93 -6.95 -6.51 -2.36
N SER A 94 -6.05 -7.26 -1.74
CA SER A 94 -5.64 -8.58 -2.22
C SER A 94 -6.82 -9.55 -2.22
N LEU A 95 -6.97 -10.25 -3.34
CA LEU A 95 -7.87 -11.39 -3.53
C LEU A 95 -7.25 -12.69 -3.03
N VAL A 96 -5.91 -12.74 -2.94
CA VAL A 96 -5.13 -13.89 -2.48
C VAL A 96 -4.31 -13.54 -1.24
N SER A 97 -3.89 -14.55 -0.48
CA SER A 97 -3.01 -14.32 0.69
C SER A 97 -1.64 -13.82 0.24
N VAL A 98 -1.13 -12.77 0.88
CA VAL A 98 0.24 -12.28 0.64
C VAL A 98 1.27 -13.02 1.49
N THR A 99 0.85 -13.77 2.51
CA THR A 99 1.74 -14.62 3.32
C THR A 99 1.64 -16.08 2.91
N LYS A 100 2.77 -16.79 2.99
CA LYS A 100 2.81 -18.26 2.83
C LYS A 100 2.41 -19.01 4.10
N GLN A 101 2.47 -18.35 5.24
CA GLN A 101 2.25 -18.93 6.56
C GLN A 101 0.86 -18.58 7.08
N THR A 102 0.36 -19.43 7.99
CA THR A 102 -0.88 -19.21 8.75
C THR A 102 -0.60 -18.33 9.97
N PRO A 103 -1.44 -17.33 10.30
CA PRO A 103 -2.67 -16.96 9.61
C PRO A 103 -2.42 -16.26 8.26
N SER A 104 -3.35 -16.46 7.31
CA SER A 104 -3.32 -15.78 6.02
C SER A 104 -3.53 -14.28 6.19
N PHE A 105 -2.64 -13.48 5.60
CA PHE A 105 -2.79 -12.03 5.56
C PHE A 105 -3.13 -11.58 4.14
N TYR A 106 -3.93 -10.53 4.04
CA TYR A 106 -4.34 -9.91 2.78
C TYR A 106 -3.94 -8.44 2.84
N ASN A 107 -3.33 -7.92 1.78
CA ASN A 107 -3.03 -6.51 1.70
C ASN A 107 -4.33 -5.73 1.47
N LYS A 108 -4.40 -4.53 2.04
CA LYS A 108 -5.50 -3.59 1.83
C LYS A 108 -4.94 -2.18 1.92
N GLY A 109 -5.30 -1.35 0.95
CA GLY A 109 -4.78 0.01 0.81
C GLY A 109 -5.92 1.00 0.55
N ILE A 110 -5.74 2.20 1.08
CA ILE A 110 -6.51 3.38 0.69
C ILE A 110 -5.49 4.47 0.43
N ALA A 111 -5.57 5.08 -0.74
CA ALA A 111 -4.74 6.21 -1.14
C ALA A 111 -5.63 7.39 -1.51
N VAL A 112 -5.21 8.57 -1.08
CA VAL A 112 -5.76 9.85 -1.55
C VAL A 112 -4.59 10.61 -2.14
N THR A 113 -4.67 10.95 -3.41
CA THR A 113 -3.58 11.59 -4.15
C THR A 113 -4.06 12.82 -4.88
N LEU A 114 -3.19 13.82 -4.96
CA LEU A 114 -3.37 14.96 -5.84
C LEU A 114 -2.55 14.68 -7.10
N ARG A 115 -3.19 14.73 -8.28
CA ARG A 115 -2.55 14.41 -9.56
C ARG A 115 -2.53 15.65 -10.44
N TYR A 116 -1.36 15.91 -11.03
CA TYR A 116 -1.17 16.96 -12.02
C TYR A 116 -1.09 16.33 -13.42
N HIS A 117 -1.90 16.81 -14.35
CA HIS A 117 -1.95 16.33 -15.73
C HIS A 117 -1.10 17.23 -16.62
N LEU A 118 -0.07 16.65 -17.24
CA LEU A 118 0.82 17.38 -18.15
C LEU A 118 0.27 17.35 -19.58
N GLY A 119 -0.30 18.48 -20.03
CA GLY A 119 -0.62 18.74 -21.43
C GLY A 119 -1.89 18.06 -21.95
N GLN A 120 -3.05 18.47 -21.43
CA GLN A 120 -4.34 18.15 -22.07
C GLN A 120 -4.42 18.72 -23.49
#